data_AF-A0A7X0DW90-F1
#
_entry.id   AF-A0A7X0DW90-F1
#
_cell.length_a   1.000
_cell.length_b   1.000
_cell.length_c   1.000
_cell.angle_alpha   90.00
_cell.angle_beta   90.00
_cell.angle_gamma   90.00
#
_symmetry.space_group_name_H-M   'P 1'
#
loop_
_entity.id
_entity.type
_entity.pdbx_description
1 polymer ?
#
loop_
_entity_poly.entity_id
_entity_poly.type
_entity_poly.pdbx_seq_one_letter_code
_entity_poly.pdbx_strand_id
1 'polypeptide(L)'
;MRILDLYPVVVGGNGGLRTIAEFDLELSDTVRLLGLRLLETPDGRRIVYAAQAGSRRTATFDRRLAEQITMMASHIYDRAPTANDISQDAA
;
A
#
# COMPACT_ATOMS: atom_id res chain seq x y z
N MET A 1 0.87 -14.82 5.89
CA MET A 1 1.08 -13.41 5.50
C MET A 1 -0.15 -12.90 4.76
N ARG A 2 -0.71 -11.76 5.17
CA ARG A 2 -1.98 -11.22 4.65
C ARG A 2 -2.01 -9.68 4.75
N ILE A 3 -2.58 -9.02 3.75
CA ILE A 3 -2.89 -7.59 3.79
C ILE A 3 -4.17 -7.38 4.60
N LEU A 4 -4.15 -6.42 5.50
CA LEU A 4 -5.27 -5.99 6.33
C LEU A 4 -5.59 -4.53 6.03
N ASP A 5 -6.86 -4.16 6.17
CA ASP A 5 -7.30 -2.76 6.23
C ASP A 5 -6.71 -1.85 5.14
N LEU A 6 -6.66 -2.34 3.89
CA LEU A 6 -6.17 -1.54 2.77
C LEU A 6 -7.23 -0.53 2.35
N TYR A 7 -6.88 0.75 2.38
CA TYR A 7 -7.72 1.83 1.86
C TYR A 7 -6.94 2.73 0.89
N PRO A 8 -7.57 3.17 -0.21
CA PRO A 8 -6.96 4.14 -1.10
C PRO A 8 -6.66 5.45 -0.39
N VAL A 9 -5.50 6.04 -0.68
CA VAL A 9 -5.15 7.40 -0.29
C VAL A 9 -4.59 8.12 -1.51
N VAL A 10 -4.83 9.42 -1.63
CA VAL A 10 -4.20 10.24 -2.66
C VAL A 10 -3.39 11.32 -1.97
N VAL A 11 -2.18 10.95 -1.57
CA VAL A 11 -1.21 11.89 -1.00
C VAL A 11 -0.11 12.10 -2.03
N GLY A 12 -0.05 13.33 -2.57
CA GLY A 12 1.02 13.75 -3.46
C GLY A 12 2.36 13.65 -2.74
N GLY A 13 3.36 13.02 -3.36
CA GLY A 13 4.71 12.95 -2.83
C GLY A 13 5.67 13.85 -3.59
N ASN A 14 6.73 14.27 -2.90
CA ASN A 14 7.85 14.97 -3.52
C ASN A 14 8.64 13.99 -4.39
N GLY A 15 8.96 14.39 -5.64
CA GLY A 15 9.75 13.57 -6.57
C GLY A 15 8.96 12.54 -7.40
N GLY A 16 7.64 12.68 -7.52
CA GLY A 16 6.81 11.90 -8.44
C GLY A 16 6.33 10.55 -7.92
N LEU A 17 6.81 10.09 -6.76
CA LEU A 17 6.26 8.95 -6.05
C LEU A 17 5.00 9.37 -5.28
N ARG A 18 3.86 8.80 -5.63
CA ARG A 18 2.57 9.07 -4.97
C ARG A 18 2.20 7.91 -4.07
N THR A 19 1.76 8.17 -2.85
CA THR A 19 1.12 7.12 -2.04
C THR A 19 -0.29 6.94 -2.56
N ILE A 20 -0.63 5.71 -2.94
CA ILE A 20 -1.93 5.35 -3.53
C ILE A 20 -2.82 4.56 -2.57
N ALA A 21 -2.22 3.91 -1.56
CA ALA A 21 -2.95 3.22 -0.51
C ALA A 21 -2.14 3.15 0.79
N GLU A 22 -2.85 3.09 1.91
CA GLU A 22 -2.33 2.70 3.21
C GLU A 22 -2.96 1.37 3.64
N PHE A 23 -2.20 0.54 4.34
CA PHE A 23 -2.63 -0.79 4.77
C PHE A 23 -1.80 -1.32 5.94
N ASP A 24 -2.32 -2.35 6.59
CA ASP A 24 -1.60 -3.12 7.60
C ASP A 24 -1.19 -4.48 7.03
N LEU A 25 -0.10 -5.05 7.54
CA LEU A 25 0.40 -6.37 7.12
C LEU A 25 0.48 -7.30 8.32
N GLU A 26 -0.25 -8.40 8.25
CA GLU A 26 0.01 -9.58 9.06
C GLU A 26 1.16 -10.35 8.41
N LEU A 27 2.38 -10.17 8.93
CA LEU A 27 3.59 -10.79 8.39
C LEU A 27 3.61 -12.29 8.70
N SER A 28 3.26 -12.62 9.95
CA SER A 28 3.08 -13.97 10.48
C SER A 28 1.92 -13.97 11.48
N ASP A 29 1.61 -15.14 12.05
CA ASP A 29 0.54 -15.30 13.05
C ASP A 29 0.80 -14.49 14.33
N THR A 30 2.06 -14.07 14.55
CA THR A 30 2.51 -13.39 15.77
C THR A 30 2.99 -11.95 15.53
N VAL A 31 3.10 -11.50 14.27
CA VAL A 31 3.67 -10.19 13.94
C VAL A 31 2.80 -9.44 12.95
N ARG A 32 2.43 -8.21 13.31
CA ARG A 32 1.77 -7.24 12.44
C ARG A 32 2.61 -5.98 12.29
N LEU A 33 2.65 -5.44 11.08
CA LEU A 33 3.26 -4.15 10.75
C LEU A 33 2.13 -3.22 10.33
N LEU A 34 2.02 -2.07 11.00
CA LEU A 34 0.92 -1.14 10.81
C LEU A 34 1.34 0.07 9.98
N GLY A 35 0.42 0.64 9.21
CA GLY A 35 0.63 1.88 8.45
C GLY A 35 1.65 1.75 7.32
N LEU A 36 1.67 0.60 6.64
CA LEU A 36 2.42 0.44 5.40
C LEU A 36 1.76 1.24 4.29
N ARG A 37 2.58 1.66 3.33
CA ARG A 37 2.15 2.46 2.18
C ARG A 37 2.45 1.72 0.89
N LEU A 38 1.48 1.72 -0.01
CA LEU A 38 1.67 1.37 -1.42
C LEU A 38 1.93 2.66 -2.19
N LEU A 39 3.11 2.77 -2.80
CA LEU A 39 3.50 3.91 -3.61
C LEU A 39 3.47 3.52 -5.08
N GLU A 40 3.14 4.48 -5.93
CA GLU A 40 3.18 4.38 -7.39
C GLU A 40 4.13 5.45 -7.94
N THR A 41 5.09 5.02 -8.76
CA THR A 41 6.01 5.88 -9.50
C THR A 41 5.32 6.45 -10.75
N PRO A 42 5.90 7.49 -11.38
CA PRO A 42 5.32 8.07 -12.60
C PRO A 42 5.23 7.08 -13.79
N ASP A 43 6.06 6.05 -13.82
CA ASP A 43 6.03 4.97 -14.83
C ASP A 43 5.03 3.85 -14.48
N GLY A 44 4.24 4.01 -13.41
CA GLY A 44 3.20 3.05 -12.99
C GLY A 44 3.72 1.87 -12.17
N ARG A 45 5.02 1.78 -11.88
CA ARG A 45 5.55 0.76 -10.98
C ARG A 45 5.08 1.01 -9.55
N ARG A 46 4.73 -0.07 -8.84
CA ARG A 46 4.34 -0.01 -7.43
C ARG A 46 5.42 -0.53 -6.49
N ILE A 47 5.49 0.03 -5.28
CA ILE A 47 6.48 -0.32 -4.26
C ILE A 47 5.86 -0.18 -2.86
N VAL A 48 6.11 -1.13 -1.96
CA VAL A 48 5.74 -1.02 -0.55
C VAL A 48 6.79 -0.28 0.29
N TYR A 49 6.35 0.68 1.09
CA TYR A 49 7.15 1.35 2.12
C TYR A 49 6.59 1.09 3.51
N ALA A 50 7.47 0.76 4.47
CA ALA A 50 7.13 0.73 5.89
C ALA A 50 6.70 2.12 6.40
N ALA A 51 5.95 2.10 7.51
CA ALA A 51 5.66 3.29 8.30
C ALA A 51 6.94 4.03 8.70
N GLN A 52 6.80 5.31 9.01
CA GLN A 52 7.89 6.14 9.53
C GLN A 52 7.64 6.46 11.00
N ALA A 53 8.69 6.43 11.79
CA ALA A 53 8.75 6.97 13.14
C ALA A 53 9.76 8.13 13.14
N GLY A 54 9.25 9.37 13.17
CA GLY A 54 10.08 10.55 12.93
C GLY A 54 10.74 10.50 11.55
N SER A 55 12.06 10.59 11.50
CA SER A 55 12.85 10.58 10.25
C SER A 55 13.25 9.19 9.76
N ARG A 56 12.84 8.11 10.44
CA ARG A 56 13.32 6.75 10.17
C ARG A 56 12.18 5.80 9.79
N ARG A 57 12.44 4.92 8.82
CA ARG A 57 11.54 3.80 8.53
C ARG A 57 11.57 2.78 9.67
N THR A 58 10.41 2.28 10.04
CA THR A 58 10.27 1.30 11.13
C THR A 58 10.74 -0.10 10.74
N ALA A 59 10.76 -0.41 9.44
CA ALA A 59 11.24 -1.69 8.91
C ALA A 59 11.87 -1.54 7.51
N THR A 60 12.69 -2.52 7.17
CA THR A 60 13.16 -2.79 5.81
C THR A 60 12.87 -4.24 5.45
N PHE A 61 12.57 -4.49 4.19
CA PHE A 61 12.31 -5.83 3.66
C PHE A 61 13.41 -6.18 2.67
N ASP A 62 13.79 -7.46 2.61
CA ASP A 62 14.58 -7.92 1.47
C ASP A 62 13.76 -7.81 0.18
N ARG A 63 14.45 -7.87 -0.96
CA ARG A 63 13.82 -7.67 -2.28
C ARG A 63 12.64 -8.61 -2.52
N ARG A 64 12.78 -9.89 -2.18
CA ARG A 64 11.76 -10.91 -2.46
C ARG A 64 10.50 -10.66 -1.63
N LEU A 65 10.67 -10.37 -0.33
CA LEU A 65 9.54 -10.06 0.54
C LEU A 65 8.85 -8.76 0.12
N ALA A 66 9.61 -7.72 -0.24
CA ALA A 66 9.06 -6.46 -0.73
C ALA A 66 8.21 -6.66 -2.01
N GLU A 67 8.68 -7.46 -2.96
CA GLU A 67 7.96 -7.79 -4.19
C GLU A 67 6.66 -8.55 -3.89
N GLN A 68 6.68 -9.53 -2.97
CA GLN A 68 5.49 -10.28 -2.57
C GLN A 68 4.44 -9.39 -1.93
N ILE A 69 4.82 -8.54 -0.97
CA ILE A 69 3.90 -7.61 -0.32
C ILE A 69 3.32 -6.62 -1.34
N THR A 70 4.17 -6.08 -2.22
CA THR A 70 3.75 -5.14 -3.27
C THR A 70 2.72 -5.78 -4.21
N MET A 71 2.96 -7.02 -4.64
CA MET A 71 2.03 -7.76 -5.49
C MET A 71 0.68 -7.99 -4.82
N MET A 72 0.69 -8.42 -3.54
CA MET A 72 -0.54 -8.66 -2.78
C MET A 72 -1.35 -7.36 -2.58
N ALA A 73 -0.69 -6.28 -2.18
CA ALA A 73 -1.33 -4.99 -1.98
C ALA A 73 -1.87 -4.41 -3.31
N SER A 74 -1.10 -4.54 -4.40
CA SER A 74 -1.53 -4.10 -5.74
C SER A 74 -2.78 -4.85 -6.21
N HIS A 75 -2.79 -6.18 -6.05
CA HIS A 75 -3.94 -7.01 -6.44
C HIS A 75 -5.22 -6.62 -5.68
N ILE A 76 -5.11 -6.27 -4.40
CA ILE A 76 -6.26 -5.80 -3.61
C ILE A 76 -6.67 -4.40 -4.03
N TYR A 77 -5.70 -3.49 -4.20
CA TYR A 77 -5.96 -2.12 -4.63
C TYR A 77 -6.71 -2.05 -5.98
N ASP A 78 -6.28 -2.85 -6.97
CA ASP A 78 -6.91 -2.87 -8.30
C ASP A 78 -8.32 -3.47 -8.31
N ARG A 79 -8.69 -4.20 -7.25
CA ARG A 79 -10.00 -4.84 -7.09
C ARG A 79 -10.90 -4.13 -6.10
N ALA A 80 -10.37 -3.17 -5.34
CA ALA A 80 -11.19 -2.33 -4.49
C ALA A 80 -12.09 -1.49 -5.41
N PRO A 81 -13.41 -1.43 -5.16
CA PRO A 81 -14.28 -0.52 -5.89
C PRO A 81 -13.72 0.88 -5.70
N THR A 82 -13.34 1.52 -6.79
CA THR A 82 -12.89 2.90 -6.71
C THR A 82 -14.11 3.75 -6.34
N ALA A 83 -13.90 4.88 -5.66
CA ALA A 83 -15.03 5.77 -5.29
C ALA A 83 -15.89 6.20 -6.51
N ASN A 84 -15.34 6.06 -7.73
CA ASN A 84 -16.04 6.28 -8.99
C ASN A 84 -17.09 5.20 -9.31
N ASP A 85 -16.90 3.95 -8.87
CA ASP A 85 -17.82 2.84 -9.13
C ASP A 85 -19.09 2.95 -8.26
N ILE A 86 -18.95 3.49 -7.05
CA ILE A 86 -20.05 3.66 -6.07
C ILE A 86 -21.04 4.76 -6.53
N SER A 87 -20.60 5.65 -7.42
CA SER A 87 -21.41 6.79 -7.87
C SER A 87 -22.31 6.49 -9.09
N GLN A 88 -22.16 5.32 -9.74
CA GLN A 88 -22.96 4.95 -10.91
C GLN A 88 -24.15 4.03 -10.60
N ASP A 89 -24.18 3.37 -9.45
CA ASP A 89 -25.29 2.49 -9.03
C ASP A 89 -26.42 3.20 -8.27
N ALA A 90 -26.35 4.54 -8.16
CA ALA A 90 -27.34 5.37 -7.48
C ALA A 90 -28.27 6.15 -8.43
N ALA A 91 -28.44 5.68 -9.68
CA ALA A 91 -29.28 6.32 -10.70
C ALA A 91 -30.40 5.39 -11.21
#